data_AF-A0A084K0G7-F1
#
_entry.id   AF-A0A084K0G7-F1
#
_cell.length_a   1.000
_cell.length_b   1.000
_cell.length_c   1.000
_cell.angle_alpha   90.00
_cell.angle_beta   90.00
_cell.angle_gamma   90.00
#
_symmetry.space_group_name_H-M   'P 1'
#
loop_
_entity.id
_entity.type
_entity.pdbx_description
1 polymer ?
#
loop_
_entity_poly.entity_id
_entity_poly.type
_entity_poly.pdbx_seq_one_letter_code
_entity_poly.pdbx_strand_id
1 'polypeptide(L)'
;MPNGTYKTIYDKQFSDYPEFIFEITDDSLFTEEQRFKIERSEYGTFSIEYPEINQDSLTDFQKTLHNYSKDNFYRITTCNGNYYKFENMVNLHITISTGTFIKLN
;
A
#
# COMPACT_ATOMS: atom_id res chain seq x y z
N MET A 1 7.09 3.93 8.96
CA MET A 1 5.85 4.49 9.57
C MET A 1 5.60 3.78 10.89
N PRO A 2 5.30 4.49 11.98
CA PRO A 2 5.03 3.88 13.28
C PRO A 2 3.68 3.13 13.29
N ASN A 3 3.39 2.40 14.37
CA ASN A 3 2.06 1.85 14.57
C ASN A 3 1.03 2.98 14.74
N GLY A 4 -0.20 2.72 14.30
CA GLY A 4 -1.32 3.66 14.41
C GLY A 4 -2.34 3.53 13.28
N THR A 5 -3.36 4.38 13.33
CA THR A 5 -4.42 4.43 12.32
C THR A 5 -4.12 5.53 11.31
N TYR A 6 -4.27 5.22 10.03
CA TYR A 6 -3.94 6.10 8.93
C TYR A 6 -5.13 6.26 7.99
N LYS A 7 -5.29 7.48 7.49
CA LYS A 7 -6.18 7.79 6.36
C LYS A 7 -5.34 8.09 5.12
N THR A 8 -5.73 7.53 3.98
CA THR A 8 -5.12 7.85 2.68
C THR A 8 -5.78 9.08 2.06
N ILE A 9 -4.97 10.05 1.62
CA ILE A 9 -5.39 11.13 0.72
C ILE A 9 -4.48 11.10 -0.51
N TYR A 10 -5.08 10.89 -1.68
CA TYR A 10 -4.35 10.82 -2.95
C TYR A 10 -4.04 12.22 -3.51
N ASP A 11 -2.95 12.32 -4.27
CA ASP A 11 -2.66 13.53 -5.03
C ASP A 11 -3.73 13.75 -6.11
N LYS A 12 -3.90 15.00 -6.54
CA LYS A 12 -4.99 15.42 -7.45
C LYS A 12 -5.14 14.55 -8.71
N GLN A 13 -4.03 14.07 -9.27
CA GLN A 13 -4.05 13.23 -10.48
C GLN A 13 -4.62 11.81 -10.24
N PHE A 14 -4.78 11.42 -8.99
CA PHE A 14 -5.37 10.16 -8.53
C PHE A 14 -6.60 10.40 -7.66
N SER A 15 -7.28 11.55 -7.81
CA SER A 15 -8.43 11.92 -6.96
C SER A 15 -9.62 10.96 -7.04
N ASP A 16 -9.69 10.16 -8.11
CA ASP A 16 -10.76 9.19 -8.32
C ASP A 16 -10.52 7.87 -7.56
N TYR A 17 -9.34 7.71 -6.93
CA TYR A 17 -9.04 6.55 -6.12
C TYR A 17 -9.78 6.64 -4.78
N PRO A 18 -10.35 5.52 -4.29
CA PRO A 18 -11.09 5.53 -3.04
C PRO A 18 -10.18 5.85 -1.86
N GLU A 19 -10.57 6.83 -1.05
CA GLU A 19 -9.94 7.01 0.26
C GLU A 19 -10.27 5.80 1.13
N PHE A 20 -9.27 5.29 1.87
CA PHE A 20 -9.48 4.23 2.84
C PHE A 20 -8.71 4.52 4.13
N ILE A 21 -9.20 3.92 5.20
CA ILE A 21 -8.59 3.96 6.52
C ILE A 21 -7.98 2.58 6.79
N PHE A 22 -6.78 2.56 7.33
CA PHE A 22 -6.10 1.33 7.70
C PHE A 22 -5.32 1.51 8.99
N GLU A 23 -5.13 0.43 9.73
CA GLU A 23 -4.30 0.39 10.93
C GLU A 23 -3.01 -0.37 10.65
N ILE A 24 -1.89 0.12 11.17
CA ILE A 24 -0.62 -0.61 11.19
C ILE A 24 -0.30 -0.98 12.64
N THR A 25 -0.18 -2.29 12.90
CA THR A 25 0.19 -2.83 14.21
C THR A 25 1.05 -4.07 14.01
N ASP A 26 2.25 -4.08 14.60
CA ASP A 26 3.21 -5.20 14.61
C ASP A 26 3.38 -5.86 13.23
N ASP A 27 3.83 -5.07 12.25
CA ASP A 27 4.05 -5.47 10.86
C ASP A 27 2.84 -6.15 10.20
N SER A 28 1.64 -5.77 10.64
CA SER A 28 0.38 -6.08 9.98
C SER A 28 -0.34 -4.79 9.59
N LEU A 29 -0.98 -4.80 8.42
CA LEU A 29 -1.92 -3.79 7.95
C LEU A 29 -3.34 -4.34 8.08
N PHE A 30 -4.21 -3.60 8.74
CA PHE A 30 -5.62 -3.93 8.92
C PHE A 30 -6.49 -2.94 8.16
N THR A 31 -7.39 -3.46 7.36
CA THR A 31 -8.53 -2.73 6.79
C THR A 31 -9.81 -3.25 7.43
N GLU A 32 -10.97 -2.64 7.16
CA GLU A 32 -12.26 -3.14 7.67
C GLU A 32 -12.54 -4.60 7.25
N GLU A 33 -12.04 -5.00 6.07
CA GLU A 33 -12.37 -6.29 5.47
C GLU A 33 -11.27 -7.33 5.64
N GLN A 34 -10.00 -6.90 5.74
CA GLN A 34 -8.85 -7.76 5.54
C GLN A 34 -7.67 -7.39 6.42
N ARG A 35 -6.91 -8.42 6.80
CA ARG A 35 -5.62 -8.32 7.47
C ARG A 35 -4.52 -8.79 6.52
N PHE A 36 -3.48 -7.99 6.39
CA PHE A 36 -2.30 -8.31 5.60
C PHE A 36 -1.04 -8.22 6.46
N LYS A 37 -0.07 -9.07 6.18
CA LYS A 37 1.29 -8.88 6.69
C LYS A 37 1.99 -7.84 5.83
N ILE A 38 2.82 -7.01 6.44
CA ILE A 38 3.68 -6.07 5.71
C ILE A 38 5.14 -6.42 5.96
N GLU A 39 5.95 -6.27 4.92
CA GLU A 39 7.41 -6.35 5.02
C GLU A 39 7.97 -4.94 4.92
N ARG A 40 8.84 -4.55 5.85
CA ARG A 40 9.46 -3.22 5.88
C ARG A 40 10.93 -3.32 5.52
N SER A 41 11.41 -2.33 4.76
CA SER A 41 12.84 -2.16 4.52
C SER A 41 13.44 -1.04 5.36
N GLU A 42 14.75 -1.10 5.56
CA GLU A 42 15.54 -0.02 6.19
C GLU A 42 15.52 1.28 5.37
N TYR A 43 15.14 1.20 4.09
CA TYR A 43 15.10 2.33 3.16
C TYR A 43 13.75 3.09 3.17
N GLY A 44 12.91 2.85 4.18
CA GLY A 44 11.62 3.52 4.31
C GLY A 44 10.59 3.06 3.28
N THR A 45 10.74 1.85 2.75
CA THR A 45 9.72 1.19 1.93
C THR A 45 8.99 0.11 2.72
N PHE A 46 7.77 -0.21 2.30
CA PHE A 46 7.08 -1.42 2.75
C PHE A 46 6.25 -2.04 1.63
N SER A 47 6.11 -3.36 1.64
CA SER A 47 5.24 -4.12 0.74
C SER A 47 4.14 -4.81 1.53
N ILE A 48 3.05 -5.16 0.85
CA ILE A 48 1.93 -5.92 1.41
C ILE A 48 2.08 -7.37 0.94
N GLU A 49 2.15 -8.31 1.88
CA GLU A 49 2.13 -9.73 1.58
C GLU A 49 0.68 -10.16 1.33
N TYR A 50 0.32 -10.29 0.05
CA TYR A 50 -0.96 -10.85 -0.35
C TYR A 50 -0.96 -12.38 -0.21
N PRO A 51 -2.05 -12.99 0.27
CA PRO A 51 -2.17 -14.43 0.31
C PRO A 51 -2.11 -15.02 -1.10
N GLU A 52 -1.45 -16.17 -1.25
CA GLU A 52 -1.48 -16.93 -2.50
C GLU A 52 -2.91 -17.36 -2.80
N ILE A 53 -3.38 -17.06 -4.01
CA ILE A 53 -4.69 -17.48 -4.49
C ILE A 53 -4.52 -18.60 -5.53
N ASN A 54 -5.48 -19.53 -5.58
CA ASN A 54 -5.50 -20.52 -6.64
C ASN A 54 -5.78 -19.82 -7.98
N GLN A 55 -4.77 -19.74 -8.84
CA GLN A 55 -4.84 -19.08 -10.13
C GLN A 55 -5.48 -19.94 -11.24
N ASP A 56 -5.75 -21.22 -11.01
CA ASP A 56 -6.27 -22.14 -12.04
C ASP A 56 -7.65 -21.70 -12.57
N SER A 57 -8.42 -21.02 -11.73
CA SER A 57 -9.73 -20.47 -12.07
C SER A 57 -9.70 -19.07 -12.72
N LEU A 58 -8.52 -18.43 -12.75
CA LEU A 58 -8.36 -17.08 -13.25
C LEU A 58 -8.07 -17.07 -14.75
N THR A 59 -8.59 -16.06 -15.44
CA THR A 59 -8.18 -15.73 -16.81
C THR A 59 -6.75 -15.22 -16.84
N ASP A 60 -6.08 -15.29 -17.99
CA ASP A 60 -4.69 -14.82 -18.14
C ASP A 60 -4.55 -13.34 -17.76
N PHE A 61 -5.52 -12.51 -18.12
CA PHE A 61 -5.54 -11.10 -17.71
C PHE A 61 -5.58 -10.92 -16.19
N GLN A 62 -6.42 -11.69 -15.49
CA GLN A 62 -6.51 -11.67 -14.02
C GLN A 62 -5.23 -12.19 -13.35
N LYS A 63 -4.59 -13.22 -13.92
CA LYS A 63 -3.29 -13.72 -13.46
C LYS A 63 -2.22 -12.65 -13.58
N THR A 64 -2.17 -11.97 -14.74
CA THR A 64 -1.24 -10.86 -14.96
C THR A 64 -1.48 -9.73 -13.96
N LEU A 65 -2.73 -9.33 -13.73
CA LEU A 65 -3.06 -8.27 -12.77
C LEU A 65 -2.69 -8.66 -11.34
N HIS A 66 -2.95 -9.90 -10.92
CA HIS A 66 -2.58 -10.41 -9.60
C HIS A 66 -1.07 -10.36 -9.39
N ASN A 67 -0.29 -10.90 -10.34
CA ASN A 67 1.17 -10.87 -10.26
C ASN A 67 1.70 -9.43 -10.23
N TYR A 68 1.14 -8.55 -11.08
CA TYR A 68 1.50 -7.13 -11.10
C TYR A 68 1.22 -6.46 -9.76
N SER A 69 0.11 -6.79 -9.10
CA SER A 69 -0.24 -6.21 -7.80
C SER A 69 0.61 -6.71 -6.64
N LYS A 70 1.17 -7.93 -6.76
CA LYS A 70 1.97 -8.58 -5.73
C LYS A 70 3.35 -7.93 -5.56
N ASP A 71 3.90 -7.39 -6.64
CA ASP A 71 5.22 -6.74 -6.66
C ASP A 71 5.16 -5.26 -6.21
N ASN A 72 3.98 -4.80 -5.76
CA ASN A 72 3.81 -3.42 -5.35
C ASN A 72 4.45 -3.12 -4.00
N PHE A 73 5.10 -1.97 -3.91
CA PHE A 73 5.61 -1.43 -2.66
C PHE A 73 5.33 0.06 -2.53
N TYR A 74 5.19 0.49 -1.29
CA TYR A 74 5.05 1.87 -0.90
C TYR A 74 6.41 2.40 -0.45
N ARG A 75 6.87 3.50 -1.07
CA ARG A 75 8.04 4.26 -0.64
C ARG A 75 7.61 5.52 0.10
N ILE A 76 8.05 5.68 1.34
CA ILE A 76 7.80 6.89 2.11
C ILE A 76 8.87 7.93 1.81
N THR A 77 8.50 8.99 1.10
CA THR A 77 9.43 10.01 0.60
C THR A 77 9.59 11.19 1.55
N THR A 78 8.62 11.43 2.43
CA THR A 78 8.67 12.51 3.41
C THR A 78 7.89 12.13 4.66
N CYS A 79 8.44 12.45 5.82
CA CYS A 79 7.79 12.31 7.13
C CYS A 79 7.76 13.68 7.80
N ASN A 80 6.57 14.20 8.09
CA ASN A 80 6.40 15.46 8.83
C ASN A 80 5.28 15.30 9.86
N GLY A 81 5.64 14.97 11.10
CA GLY A 81 4.68 14.69 12.16
C GLY A 81 3.74 13.55 11.79
N ASN A 82 2.45 13.86 11.64
CA ASN A 82 1.42 12.88 11.30
C ASN A 82 1.26 12.65 9.79
N TYR A 83 2.06 13.31 8.94
CA TYR A 83 1.92 13.24 7.49
C TYR A 83 3.07 12.46 6.85
N TYR A 84 2.72 11.42 6.10
CA TYR A 84 3.67 10.55 5.42
C TYR A 84 3.39 10.54 3.92
N LYS A 85 4.21 11.23 3.14
CA LYS A 85 4.08 11.19 1.67
C LYS A 85 4.55 9.84 1.16
N PHE A 86 3.76 9.26 0.25
CA PHE A 86 4.05 7.95 -0.32
C PHE A 86 4.04 7.97 -1.85
N GLU A 87 4.80 7.04 -2.40
CA GLU A 87 4.72 6.59 -3.79
C GLU A 87 4.47 5.08 -3.79
N ASN A 88 3.37 4.65 -4.41
CA ASN A 88 3.06 3.24 -4.63
C ASN A 88 3.57 2.83 -6.01
N MET A 89 4.41 1.80 -6.08
CA MET A 89 5.19 1.45 -7.27
C MET A 89 5.21 -0.06 -7.49
N VAL A 90 5.23 -0.51 -8.76
CA VAL A 90 5.27 -1.95 -9.14
C VAL A 90 6.70 -2.44 -9.40
N ASN A 91 7.63 -1.50 -9.47
CA ASN A 91 9.08 -1.65 -9.59
C ASN A 91 9.71 -0.25 -9.47
N LEU A 92 11.04 -0.12 -9.61
CA LEU A 92 11.72 1.18 -9.51
C LEU A 92 11.35 2.20 -10.61
N HIS A 93 10.58 1.82 -11.63
CA HIS A 93 10.33 2.64 -12.83
C HIS A 93 8.87 3.06 -13.03
N ILE A 94 7.90 2.43 -12.35
CA ILE A 94 6.47 2.71 -12.55
C ILE A 94 5.82 3.08 -11.23
N THR A 95 5.25 4.28 -11.17
CA THR A 95 4.42 4.76 -10.05
C THR A 95 2.94 4.56 -10.39
N ILE A 96 2.23 3.79 -9.57
CA ILE A 96 0.79 3.56 -9.68
C ILE A 96 0.02 4.75 -9.13
N SER A 97 0.41 5.22 -7.94
CA SER A 97 -0.30 6.27 -7.23
C SER A 97 0.62 6.98 -6.26
N THR A 98 0.35 8.26 -6.01
CA THR A 98 1.03 9.06 -5.00
C THR A 98 0.01 9.73 -4.09
N GLY A 99 0.44 10.03 -2.87
CA GLY A 99 -0.43 10.70 -1.91
C GLY A 99 0.21 10.86 -0.55
N THR A 100 -0.63 11.05 0.45
CA THR A 100 -0.25 11.21 1.85
C THR A 100 -1.06 10.27 2.73
N PHE A 101 -0.36 9.51 3.57
CA PHE A 101 -0.98 8.85 4.73
C PHE A 101 -0.98 9.82 5.90
N ILE A 102 -2.16 10.06 6.46
CA ILE A 102 -2.36 10.94 7.62
C ILE A 102 -2.61 10.06 8.85
N LYS A 103 -1.69 10.10 9.82
CA LYS A 103 -1.86 9.42 11.10
C LYS A 103 -2.92 10.13 11.93
N LEU A 104 -3.97 9.39 12.29
CA LEU A 104 -5.08 9.88 13.10
C LEU A 104 -4.75 9.73 14.59
N ASN A 105 -4.26 8.54 14.99
CA ASN A 105 -3.93 8.15 16.36
C ASN A 105 -2.64 7.31 16.38
#